data_AF-A0A1F7KF22-F1
#
_entry.id   AF-A0A1F7KF22-F1
#
_cell.length_a   1.000
_cell.length_b   1.000
_cell.length_c   1.000
_cell.angle_alpha   90.00
_cell.angle_beta   90.00
_cell.angle_gamma   90.00
#
_symmetry.space_group_name_H-M   'P 1'
#
loop_
_entity.id
_entity.type
_entity.pdbx_description
1 polymer ?
#
loop_
_entity_poly.entity_id
_entity_poly.type
_entity_poly.pdbx_seq_one_letter_code
_entity_poly.pdbx_strand_id
1 'polypeptide(L)'
;MSFGKLSHKYNLSKTRVWNICHEELQKLPNNNQFSFSYCSRYSAIFAFDGKYLNVKGFAYKPVLLWGLDYFRHDIPVFDLNTAENYHSWARFFSFFRLLNHRPQLIVCDDNYNLKLAARNLFPSIKIQTCVNHYKENIRRQLQTRSNPFYRQFSKSIDKILSQKLSQEVFNKQLLLLYQKYGRDQVAQQVLLNIHKNQAELLAYRGIHQAPLTSNIIESFNSHLQSRLFSLKSFNSLKHAKLWLNGYVLKRRMTKFTGCNSKFRYLNDKTGVMMTKKPGVDIPSYF
;
A
#
# COMPACT_ATOMS: atom_id res chain seq x y z
N MET A 1 10.66 12.73 15.48
CA MET A 1 10.39 13.92 16.31
C MET A 1 10.51 15.15 15.41
N SER A 2 9.80 16.25 15.70
CA SER A 2 10.04 17.51 14.97
C SER A 2 11.39 18.11 15.38
N PHE A 3 11.97 18.96 14.53
CA PHE A 3 13.24 19.63 14.86
C PHE A 3 13.14 20.51 16.11
N GLY A 4 11.96 21.09 16.40
CA GLY A 4 11.74 21.80 17.65
C GLY A 4 11.85 20.91 18.88
N LYS A 5 11.27 19.70 18.85
CA LYS A 5 11.38 18.73 19.95
C LYS A 5 12.82 18.23 20.14
N LEU A 6 13.54 18.03 19.04
CA LEU A 6 14.96 17.63 19.08
C LEU A 6 15.85 18.76 19.61
N SER A 7 15.62 19.98 19.14
CA SER A 7 16.30 21.20 19.59
C SER A 7 16.20 21.37 21.11
N HIS A 8 14.99 21.24 21.67
CA HIS A 8 14.77 21.28 23.11
C HIS A 8 15.42 20.09 23.84
N LYS A 9 15.30 18.86 23.29
CA LYS A 9 15.85 17.66 23.95
C LYS A 9 17.37 17.69 24.08
N TYR A 10 18.06 18.23 23.08
CA TYR A 10 19.52 18.21 23.00
C TYR A 10 20.16 19.57 23.27
N ASN A 11 19.38 20.59 23.64
CA ASN A 11 19.85 21.97 23.81
C ASN A 11 20.65 22.51 22.61
N LEU A 12 20.16 22.27 21.39
CA LEU A 12 20.77 22.70 20.14
C LEU A 12 19.84 23.65 19.40
N SER A 13 20.38 24.55 18.58
CA SER A 13 19.56 25.37 17.67
C SER A 13 18.84 24.50 16.64
N LYS A 14 17.64 24.91 16.19
CA LYS A 14 16.87 24.18 15.16
C LYS A 14 17.68 23.99 13.88
N THR A 15 18.46 25.00 13.48
CA THR A 15 19.33 24.94 12.30
C THR A 15 20.42 23.88 12.46
N ARG A 16 21.08 23.83 13.63
CA ARG A 16 22.11 22.81 13.91
C ARG A 16 21.53 21.40 13.90
N VAL A 17 20.35 21.19 14.50
CA VAL A 17 19.65 19.90 14.45
C VAL A 17 19.32 19.51 13.01
N TRP A 18 18.83 20.46 12.20
CA TRP A 18 18.52 20.19 10.80
C TRP A 18 19.77 19.80 10.01
N ASN A 19 20.88 20.53 10.15
CA ASN A 19 22.16 20.21 9.49
C ASN A 19 22.62 18.80 9.84
N ILE A 20 22.68 18.46 11.14
CA ILE A 20 23.08 17.12 11.60
C ILE A 20 22.17 16.05 10.99
N CYS A 21 20.84 16.24 11.08
CA CYS A 21 19.90 15.27 10.51
C CYS A 21 20.04 15.15 8.98
N HIS A 22 20.29 16.24 8.28
CA HIS A 22 20.46 16.27 6.84
C HIS A 22 21.73 15.53 6.42
N GLU A 23 22.85 15.81 7.08
CA GLU A 23 24.13 15.13 6.86
C GLU A 23 24.04 13.62 7.13
N GLU A 24 23.44 13.21 8.25
CA GLU A 24 23.24 11.79 8.55
C GLU A 24 22.32 11.09 7.54
N LEU A 25 21.24 11.75 7.09
CA LEU A 25 20.36 11.20 6.06
C LEU A 25 21.07 11.05 4.70
N GLN A 26 22.01 11.94 4.38
CA GLN A 26 22.79 11.87 3.14
C GLN A 26 23.78 10.70 3.11
N LYS A 27 24.23 10.22 4.28
CA LYS A 27 25.09 9.03 4.39
C LYS A 27 24.35 7.72 4.11
N LEU A 28 23.02 7.72 4.21
CA LEU A 28 22.21 6.53 3.99
C LEU A 28 22.21 6.12 2.50
N PRO A 29 22.25 4.81 2.19
CA PRO A 29 22.18 4.34 0.81
C PRO A 29 20.81 4.66 0.21
N ASN A 30 20.70 4.64 -1.12
CA ASN A 30 19.39 4.63 -1.76
C ASN A 30 18.66 3.31 -1.46
N ASN A 31 17.39 3.36 -1.01
CA ASN A 31 16.61 2.18 -0.66
C ASN A 31 16.48 1.15 -1.78
N ASN A 32 16.25 1.60 -3.03
CA ASN A 32 16.05 0.70 -4.15
C ASN A 32 17.37 0.00 -4.50
N GLN A 33 18.50 0.72 -4.44
CA GLN A 33 19.84 0.14 -4.57
C GLN A 33 20.18 -0.82 -3.42
N PHE A 34 19.78 -0.48 -2.19
CA PHE A 34 19.93 -1.34 -1.03
C PHE A 34 19.17 -2.66 -1.22
N SER A 35 17.91 -2.61 -1.68
CA SER A 35 17.13 -3.80 -2.00
C SER A 35 17.82 -4.67 -3.05
N PHE A 36 18.28 -4.07 -4.16
CA PHE A 36 19.04 -4.77 -5.21
C PHE A 36 20.26 -5.49 -4.64
N SER A 37 21.01 -4.82 -3.76
CA SER A 37 22.28 -5.32 -3.24
C SER A 37 22.06 -6.45 -2.21
N TYR A 38 21.12 -6.28 -1.28
CA TYR A 38 21.04 -7.09 -0.06
C TYR A 38 19.83 -8.03 0.01
N CYS A 39 18.81 -7.89 -0.83
CA CYS A 39 17.53 -8.59 -0.68
C CYS A 39 17.16 -9.42 -1.93
N SER A 40 16.52 -10.57 -1.71
CA SER A 40 15.98 -11.43 -2.79
C SER A 40 14.84 -12.34 -2.34
N ARG A 41 14.60 -12.52 -1.03
CA ARG A 41 13.65 -13.50 -0.49
C ARG A 41 12.23 -12.93 -0.32
N TYR A 42 11.74 -12.29 -1.36
CA TYR A 42 10.41 -11.69 -1.39
C TYR A 42 9.31 -12.76 -1.50
N SER A 43 8.13 -12.46 -0.96
CA SER A 43 6.93 -13.26 -1.19
C SER A 43 6.29 -12.94 -2.53
N ALA A 44 5.39 -13.80 -3.00
CA ALA A 44 4.70 -13.59 -4.27
C ALA A 44 3.54 -12.56 -4.18
N ILE A 45 3.23 -12.02 -3.00
CA ILE A 45 2.05 -11.18 -2.78
C ILE A 45 2.49 -9.80 -2.29
N PHE A 46 2.05 -8.76 -2.99
CA PHE A 46 2.36 -7.39 -2.65
C PHE A 46 1.09 -6.55 -2.51
N ALA A 47 1.15 -5.58 -1.61
CA ALA A 47 0.18 -4.50 -1.53
C ALA A 47 0.82 -3.20 -2.02
N PHE A 48 0.13 -2.46 -2.90
CA PHE A 48 0.63 -1.21 -3.46
C PHE A 48 -0.37 -0.08 -3.24
N ASP A 49 0.16 1.11 -2.97
CA ASP A 49 -0.66 2.28 -2.71
C ASP A 49 0.10 3.60 -2.98
N GLY A 50 -0.64 4.69 -3.12
CA GLY A 50 -0.17 6.06 -3.25
C GLY A 50 -0.42 6.87 -1.98
N LYS A 51 0.57 7.63 -1.52
CA LYS A 51 0.42 8.54 -0.37
C LYS A 51 0.80 9.97 -0.73
N TYR A 52 -0.19 10.86 -0.73
CA TYR A 52 -0.01 12.29 -1.01
C TYR A 52 0.71 13.01 0.13
N LEU A 53 1.64 13.90 -0.22
CA LEU A 53 2.51 14.65 0.68
C LEU A 53 2.38 16.15 0.44
N ASN A 54 2.54 16.95 1.50
CA ASN A 54 2.61 18.40 1.37
C ASN A 54 4.06 18.82 1.11
N VAL A 55 4.31 19.47 -0.03
CA VAL A 55 5.61 20.03 -0.41
C VAL A 55 5.40 21.48 -0.85
N LYS A 56 6.18 22.41 -0.30
CA LYS A 56 6.09 23.83 -0.64
C LYS A 56 6.39 24.07 -2.12
N GLY A 57 5.69 25.02 -2.72
CA GLY A 57 5.87 25.42 -4.12
C GLY A 57 5.19 24.51 -5.15
N PHE A 58 4.45 23.48 -4.72
CA PHE A 58 3.68 22.63 -5.64
C PHE A 58 2.19 22.92 -5.51
N ALA A 59 1.53 23.20 -6.63
CA ALA A 59 0.08 23.41 -6.69
C ALA A 59 -0.69 22.12 -6.34
N TYR A 60 -0.16 20.97 -6.75
CA TYR A 60 -0.69 19.64 -6.45
C TYR A 60 0.24 18.88 -5.53
N LYS A 61 -0.32 18.09 -4.60
CA LYS A 61 0.46 17.31 -3.66
C LYS A 61 1.23 16.20 -4.38
N PRO A 62 2.57 16.15 -4.29
CA PRO A 62 3.34 15.00 -4.76
C PRO A 62 2.89 13.71 -4.07
N VAL A 63 3.05 12.58 -4.75
CA VAL A 63 2.61 11.26 -4.30
C VAL A 63 3.82 10.33 -4.12
N LEU A 64 3.92 9.75 -2.92
CA LEU A 64 4.77 8.59 -2.66
C LEU A 64 4.07 7.35 -3.23
N LEU A 65 4.69 6.68 -4.18
CA LEU A 65 4.29 5.36 -4.66
C LEU A 65 5.17 4.32 -3.97
N TRP A 66 4.57 3.34 -3.32
CA TRP A 66 5.34 2.31 -2.63
C TRP A 66 4.61 0.98 -2.59
N GLY A 67 5.41 -0.08 -2.47
CA GLY A 67 4.95 -1.46 -2.40
C GLY A 67 5.42 -2.11 -1.11
N LEU A 68 4.54 -2.91 -0.52
CA LEU A 68 4.82 -3.69 0.66
C LEU A 68 4.71 -5.19 0.33
N ASP A 69 5.73 -5.95 0.66
CA ASP A 69 5.66 -7.41 0.67
C ASP A 69 4.68 -7.86 1.76
N TYR A 70 3.58 -8.49 1.36
CA TYR A 70 2.47 -8.78 2.25
C TYR A 70 2.85 -9.70 3.41
N PHE A 71 3.74 -10.68 3.20
CA PHE A 71 4.13 -11.63 4.23
C PHE A 71 5.40 -11.20 4.95
N ARG A 72 6.32 -10.51 4.28
CA ARG A 72 7.61 -10.12 4.89
C ARG A 72 7.56 -8.75 5.56
N HIS A 73 6.51 -7.97 5.31
CA HIS A 73 6.34 -6.60 5.80
C HIS A 73 7.53 -5.68 5.41
N ASP A 74 8.21 -6.00 4.32
CA ASP A 74 9.35 -5.25 3.79
C ASP A 74 8.90 -4.31 2.66
N ILE A 75 9.62 -3.19 2.50
CA ILE A 75 9.34 -2.15 1.50
C ILE A 75 10.47 -2.14 0.48
N PRO A 76 10.46 -3.05 -0.52
CA PRO A 76 11.60 -3.21 -1.42
C PRO A 76 11.84 -1.97 -2.29
N VAL A 77 10.77 -1.29 -2.70
CA VAL A 77 10.84 -0.19 -3.65
C VAL A 77 9.86 0.90 -3.21
N PHE A 78 10.30 2.15 -3.34
CA PHE A 78 9.43 3.31 -3.36
C PHE A 78 9.89 4.32 -4.41
N ASP A 79 8.99 5.21 -4.79
CA ASP A 79 9.27 6.34 -5.67
C ASP A 79 8.43 7.56 -5.27
N LEU A 80 8.96 8.76 -5.49
CA LEU A 80 8.24 10.02 -5.24
C LEU A 80 7.98 10.72 -6.57
N ASN A 81 6.71 10.94 -6.86
CA ASN A 81 6.24 11.50 -8.13
C ASN A 81 5.37 12.74 -7.91
N THR A 82 5.20 13.56 -8.94
CA THR A 82 4.34 14.74 -8.89
C THR A 82 2.86 14.41 -9.05
N ALA A 83 2.53 13.26 -9.64
CA ALA A 83 1.15 12.83 -9.88
C ALA A 83 1.02 11.30 -9.87
N GLU A 84 -0.19 10.81 -9.54
CA GLU A 84 -0.56 9.39 -9.53
C GLU A 84 -1.16 8.97 -10.89
N ASN A 85 -0.32 8.96 -11.92
CA ASN A 85 -0.70 8.61 -13.28
C ASN A 85 0.00 7.33 -13.77
N TYR A 86 -0.37 6.87 -14.97
CA TYR A 86 0.21 5.67 -15.57
C TYR A 86 1.74 5.73 -15.68
N HIS A 87 2.30 6.86 -16.12
CA HIS A 87 3.75 7.02 -16.28
C HIS A 87 4.50 6.89 -14.95
N SER A 88 3.97 7.49 -13.88
CA SER A 88 4.53 7.37 -12.53
C SER A 88 4.50 5.93 -12.04
N TRP A 89 3.39 5.21 -12.24
CA TRP A 89 3.28 3.80 -11.87
C TRP A 89 4.15 2.89 -12.73
N ALA A 90 4.24 3.12 -14.04
CA ALA A 90 5.12 2.36 -14.93
C ALA A 90 6.59 2.53 -14.55
N ARG A 91 7.01 3.77 -14.21
CA ARG A 91 8.34 4.04 -13.67
C ARG A 91 8.56 3.33 -12.35
N PHE A 92 7.61 3.42 -11.42
CA PHE A 92 7.67 2.71 -10.14
C PHE A 92 7.84 1.20 -10.32
N PHE A 93 7.01 0.58 -11.17
CA PHE A 93 7.08 -0.85 -11.44
C PHE A 93 8.37 -1.25 -12.18
N SER A 94 8.97 -0.36 -12.97
CA SER A 94 10.27 -0.65 -13.61
C SER A 94 11.38 -1.00 -12.61
N PHE A 95 11.33 -0.45 -11.39
CA PHE A 95 12.28 -0.80 -10.31
C PHE A 95 12.13 -2.24 -9.82
N PHE A 96 11.01 -2.93 -10.06
CA PHE A 96 10.89 -4.36 -9.75
C PHE A 96 11.80 -5.24 -10.61
N ARG A 97 12.25 -4.75 -11.78
CA ARG A 97 13.31 -5.42 -12.55
C ARG A 97 14.59 -5.56 -11.72
N LEU A 98 14.89 -4.58 -10.85
CA LEU A 98 16.05 -4.65 -9.95
C LEU A 98 15.88 -5.77 -8.91
N LEU A 99 14.66 -6.10 -8.51
CA LEU A 99 14.44 -7.15 -7.51
C LEU A 99 14.64 -8.56 -8.07
N ASN A 100 14.74 -8.71 -9.39
CA ASN A 100 14.66 -9.99 -10.11
C ASN A 100 13.51 -10.88 -9.58
N HIS A 101 12.37 -10.26 -9.27
CA HIS A 101 11.23 -10.91 -8.63
C HIS A 101 9.96 -10.56 -9.38
N ARG A 102 9.09 -11.56 -9.57
CA ARG A 102 7.79 -11.40 -10.23
C ARG A 102 6.67 -11.67 -9.23
N PRO A 103 5.80 -10.68 -8.93
CA PRO A 103 4.64 -10.93 -8.08
C PRO A 103 3.68 -11.92 -8.77
N GLN A 104 2.92 -12.67 -7.98
CA GLN A 104 1.77 -13.47 -8.44
C GLN A 104 0.44 -12.78 -8.12
N LEU A 105 0.41 -11.96 -7.06
CA LEU A 105 -0.75 -11.18 -6.65
C LEU A 105 -0.36 -9.76 -6.26
N ILE A 106 -1.11 -8.81 -6.79
CA ILE A 106 -1.09 -7.40 -6.41
C ILE A 106 -2.42 -7.09 -5.73
N VAL A 107 -2.36 -6.48 -4.54
CA VAL A 107 -3.54 -5.98 -3.84
C VAL A 107 -3.46 -4.47 -3.79
N CYS A 108 -4.47 -3.80 -4.34
CA CYS A 108 -4.48 -2.35 -4.42
C CYS A 108 -5.92 -1.84 -4.39
N ASP A 109 -6.06 -0.52 -4.30
CA ASP A 109 -7.34 0.15 -4.45
C ASP A 109 -7.84 0.09 -5.89
N ASP A 110 -9.00 0.70 -6.13
CA ASP A 110 -9.57 0.80 -7.47
C ASP A 110 -8.87 1.89 -8.32
N ASN A 111 -7.54 1.83 -8.39
CA ASN A 111 -6.71 2.73 -9.17
C ASN A 111 -6.43 2.15 -10.57
N TYR A 112 -7.09 2.68 -11.59
CA TYR A 112 -6.92 2.26 -12.98
C TYR A 112 -5.46 2.35 -13.48
N ASN A 113 -4.77 3.45 -13.19
CA ASN A 113 -3.40 3.68 -13.65
C ASN A 113 -2.41 2.67 -13.08
N LEU A 114 -2.55 2.35 -11.78
CA LEU A 114 -1.77 1.31 -11.10
C LEU A 114 -2.01 -0.04 -11.77
N LYS A 115 -3.28 -0.42 -11.93
CA LYS A 115 -3.68 -1.71 -12.53
C LYS A 115 -3.15 -1.87 -13.96
N LEU A 116 -3.26 -0.82 -14.77
CA LEU A 116 -2.80 -0.82 -16.15
C LEU A 116 -1.27 -0.96 -16.23
N ALA A 117 -0.53 -0.18 -15.43
CA ALA A 117 0.92 -0.26 -15.40
C ALA A 117 1.43 -1.62 -14.90
N ALA A 118 0.76 -2.19 -13.89
CA ALA A 118 1.06 -3.53 -13.37
C ALA A 118 0.87 -4.61 -14.44
N ARG A 119 -0.26 -4.60 -15.16
CA ARG A 119 -0.54 -5.58 -16.23
C ARG A 119 0.44 -5.47 -17.39
N ASN A 120 0.85 -4.25 -17.75
CA ASN A 120 1.83 -4.06 -18.81
C ASN A 120 3.18 -4.70 -18.43
N LEU A 121 3.68 -4.46 -17.22
CA LEU A 121 4.96 -5.04 -16.80
C LEU A 121 4.88 -6.54 -16.46
N PHE A 122 3.75 -6.99 -15.91
CA PHE A 122 3.54 -8.36 -15.46
C PHE A 122 2.26 -8.94 -16.10
N PRO A 123 2.29 -9.41 -17.36
CA PRO A 123 1.07 -9.83 -18.07
C PRO A 123 0.26 -10.92 -17.37
N SER A 124 0.91 -11.82 -16.63
CA SER A 124 0.27 -12.92 -15.91
C SER A 124 -0.17 -12.56 -14.48
N ILE A 125 -0.07 -11.29 -14.07
CA ILE A 125 -0.35 -10.87 -12.69
C ILE A 125 -1.85 -10.95 -12.39
N LYS A 126 -2.19 -11.52 -11.23
CA LYS A 126 -3.53 -11.35 -10.67
C LYS A 126 -3.57 -10.05 -9.88
N ILE A 127 -4.63 -9.27 -10.08
CA ILE A 127 -4.86 -8.04 -9.32
C ILE A 127 -6.13 -8.20 -8.49
N GLN A 128 -5.96 -8.17 -7.17
CA GLN A 128 -7.04 -8.11 -6.20
C GLN A 128 -7.37 -6.67 -5.89
N THR A 129 -8.56 -6.23 -6.28
CA THR A 129 -9.11 -4.97 -5.80
C THR A 129 -9.43 -5.09 -4.31
N CYS A 130 -9.00 -4.11 -3.51
CA CYS A 130 -9.28 -4.07 -2.08
C CYS A 130 -10.80 -4.04 -1.85
N VAL A 131 -11.30 -5.10 -1.23
CA VAL A 131 -12.72 -5.26 -0.94
C VAL A 131 -13.23 -4.16 -0.01
N ASN A 132 -12.42 -3.66 0.93
CA ASN A 132 -12.86 -2.62 1.85
C ASN A 132 -13.12 -1.29 1.14
N HIS A 133 -12.20 -0.86 0.27
CA HIS A 133 -12.40 0.34 -0.56
C HIS A 133 -13.56 0.18 -1.53
N TYR A 134 -13.69 -1.00 -2.16
CA TYR A 134 -14.79 -1.29 -3.07
C TYR A 134 -16.16 -1.23 -2.35
N LYS A 135 -16.28 -1.84 -1.16
CA LYS A 135 -17.49 -1.75 -0.33
C LYS A 135 -17.80 -0.31 0.09
N GLU A 136 -16.79 0.47 0.48
CA GLU A 136 -16.99 1.88 0.86
C GLU A 136 -17.50 2.72 -0.33
N ASN A 137 -16.99 2.49 -1.54
CA ASN A 137 -17.50 3.15 -2.75
C ASN A 137 -18.99 2.82 -2.97
N ILE A 138 -19.39 1.56 -2.81
CA ILE A 138 -20.79 1.15 -2.88
C ILE A 138 -21.63 1.84 -1.80
N ARG A 139 -21.16 1.88 -0.54
CA ARG A 139 -21.89 2.56 0.56
C ARG A 139 -22.07 4.04 0.31
N ARG A 140 -21.08 4.71 -0.31
CA ARG A 140 -21.17 6.12 -0.70
C ARG A 140 -22.18 6.34 -1.82
N GLN A 141 -22.14 5.52 -2.88
CA GLN A 141 -23.10 5.56 -3.97
C GLN A 141 -24.55 5.37 -3.47
N LEU A 142 -24.75 4.44 -2.54
CA LEU A 142 -26.05 4.12 -1.95
C LEU A 142 -26.43 5.04 -0.77
N GLN A 143 -25.53 5.93 -0.35
CA GLN A 143 -25.69 6.83 0.80
C GLN A 143 -26.14 6.14 2.10
N THR A 144 -25.67 4.91 2.38
CA THR A 144 -26.27 4.05 3.43
C THR A 144 -26.11 4.56 4.86
N ARG A 145 -25.25 5.57 5.07
CA ARG A 145 -25.07 6.22 6.38
C ARG A 145 -26.24 7.15 6.70
N SER A 146 -26.63 7.99 5.74
CA SER A 146 -27.75 8.93 5.85
C SER A 146 -29.09 8.29 5.48
N ASN A 147 -29.13 7.44 4.45
CA ASN A 147 -30.36 6.84 3.95
C ASN A 147 -30.50 5.37 4.41
N PRO A 148 -31.57 5.01 5.16
CA PRO A 148 -31.80 3.65 5.60
C PRO A 148 -32.24 2.68 4.49
N PHE A 149 -32.78 3.17 3.38
CA PHE A 149 -33.42 2.36 2.33
C PHE A 149 -32.53 1.21 1.81
N TYR A 150 -31.27 1.50 1.49
CA TYR A 150 -30.33 0.51 0.94
C TYR A 150 -29.51 -0.24 2.00
N ARG A 151 -29.75 -0.05 3.30
CA ARG A 151 -28.90 -0.65 4.35
C ARG A 151 -28.90 -2.17 4.28
N GLN A 152 -30.06 -2.80 4.07
CA GLN A 152 -30.15 -4.26 4.01
C GLN A 152 -29.48 -4.84 2.75
N PHE A 153 -29.66 -4.16 1.61
CA PHE A 153 -28.99 -4.52 0.37
C PHE A 153 -27.46 -4.41 0.50
N SER A 154 -26.97 -3.29 1.02
CA SER A 154 -25.55 -3.04 1.29
C SER A 154 -24.95 -4.05 2.26
N LYS A 155 -25.64 -4.39 3.36
CA LYS A 155 -25.21 -5.45 4.29
C LYS A 155 -25.08 -6.81 3.60
N SER A 156 -25.97 -7.11 2.66
CA SER A 156 -25.93 -8.36 1.92
C SER A 156 -24.72 -8.40 0.98
N ILE A 157 -24.44 -7.31 0.26
CA ILE A 157 -23.21 -7.15 -0.54
C ILE A 157 -21.97 -7.27 0.34
N ASP A 158 -21.95 -6.59 1.49
CA ASP A 158 -20.84 -6.64 2.44
C ASP A 158 -20.54 -8.09 2.89
N LYS A 159 -21.58 -8.88 3.15
CA LYS A 159 -21.47 -10.30 3.51
C LYS A 159 -20.84 -11.12 2.38
N ILE A 160 -21.31 -10.94 1.13
CA ILE A 160 -20.79 -11.64 -0.05
C ILE A 160 -19.30 -11.31 -0.24
N LEU A 161 -18.96 -10.01 -0.28
CA LEU A 161 -17.61 -9.56 -0.61
C LEU A 161 -16.59 -9.86 0.51
N SER A 162 -17.02 -9.95 1.76
CA SER A 162 -16.10 -10.19 2.90
C SER A 162 -15.64 -11.65 3.02
N GLN A 163 -16.15 -12.56 2.18
CA GLN A 163 -15.85 -13.98 2.20
C GLN A 163 -15.03 -14.41 0.98
N LYS A 164 -14.18 -15.42 1.16
CA LYS A 164 -13.53 -16.11 0.05
C LYS A 164 -14.47 -17.19 -0.49
N LEU A 165 -15.15 -16.89 -1.58
CA LEU A 165 -16.16 -17.72 -2.22
C LEU A 165 -15.62 -18.35 -3.54
N SER A 166 -16.21 -19.49 -3.92
CA SER A 166 -16.09 -19.96 -5.30
C SER A 166 -16.87 -19.03 -6.23
N GLN A 167 -16.52 -19.03 -7.52
CA GLN A 167 -17.21 -18.23 -8.52
C GLN A 167 -18.70 -18.60 -8.66
N GLU A 168 -19.01 -19.88 -8.56
CA GLU A 168 -20.39 -20.38 -8.58
C GLU A 168 -21.20 -19.84 -7.40
N VAL A 169 -20.66 -19.95 -6.17
CA VAL A 169 -21.34 -19.44 -4.97
C VAL A 169 -21.48 -17.93 -5.02
N PHE A 170 -20.45 -17.21 -5.49
CA PHE A 170 -20.49 -15.76 -5.69
C PHE A 170 -21.61 -15.36 -6.65
N ASN A 171 -21.66 -15.98 -7.84
CA ASN A 171 -22.68 -15.70 -8.86
C ASN A 171 -24.08 -16.05 -8.35
N LYS A 172 -24.25 -17.18 -7.68
CA LYS A 172 -25.53 -17.58 -7.09
C LYS A 172 -26.02 -16.55 -6.07
N GLN A 173 -25.14 -16.05 -5.19
CA GLN A 173 -25.51 -15.04 -4.20
C GLN A 173 -25.86 -13.69 -4.84
N LEU A 174 -25.16 -13.28 -5.89
CA LEU A 174 -25.51 -12.06 -6.64
C LEU A 174 -26.84 -12.21 -7.39
N LEU A 175 -27.12 -13.39 -7.97
CA LEU A 175 -28.39 -13.66 -8.64
C LEU A 175 -29.58 -13.56 -7.67
N LEU A 176 -29.43 -14.06 -6.44
CA LEU A 176 -30.46 -13.92 -5.41
C LEU A 176 -30.73 -12.45 -5.05
N LEU A 177 -29.68 -11.62 -5.00
CA LEU A 177 -29.85 -10.18 -4.81
C LEU A 177 -30.51 -9.52 -6.02
N TYR A 178 -30.15 -9.94 -7.23
CA TYR A 178 -30.77 -9.44 -8.46
C TYR A 178 -32.27 -9.81 -8.52
N GLN A 179 -32.66 -11.02 -8.14
CA GLN A 179 -34.08 -11.41 -8.09
C GLN A 179 -34.86 -10.56 -7.08
N LYS A 180 -34.25 -10.22 -5.94
CA LYS A 180 -34.90 -9.44 -4.89
C LYS A 180 -34.97 -7.94 -5.19
N TYR A 181 -33.90 -7.37 -5.77
CA TYR A 181 -33.75 -5.92 -5.96
C TYR A 181 -33.74 -5.51 -7.45
N GLY A 182 -33.98 -6.44 -8.36
CA GLY A 182 -33.83 -6.23 -9.80
C GLY A 182 -34.88 -5.34 -10.45
N ARG A 183 -35.77 -4.70 -9.70
CA ARG A 183 -36.61 -3.60 -10.21
C ARG A 183 -36.04 -2.22 -9.87
N ASP A 184 -35.07 -2.17 -8.96
CA ASP A 184 -34.40 -0.95 -8.51
C ASP A 184 -33.17 -0.68 -9.38
N GLN A 185 -33.21 0.41 -10.15
CA GLN A 185 -32.14 0.77 -11.09
C GLN A 185 -30.79 1.00 -10.40
N VAL A 186 -30.79 1.55 -9.17
CA VAL A 186 -29.55 1.82 -8.44
C VAL A 186 -28.95 0.50 -7.95
N ALA A 187 -29.77 -0.39 -7.41
CA ALA A 187 -29.33 -1.72 -6.99
C ALA A 187 -28.81 -2.55 -8.18
N GLN A 188 -29.51 -2.51 -9.33
CA GLN A 188 -29.06 -3.13 -10.57
C GLN A 188 -27.69 -2.60 -10.98
N GLN A 189 -27.49 -1.28 -10.99
CA GLN A 189 -26.21 -0.67 -11.37
C GLN A 189 -25.06 -1.11 -10.47
N VAL A 190 -25.30 -1.24 -9.16
CA VAL A 190 -24.32 -1.77 -8.21
C VAL A 190 -24.00 -3.24 -8.52
N LEU A 191 -25.00 -4.09 -8.76
CA LEU A 191 -24.79 -5.50 -9.09
C LEU A 191 -24.03 -5.68 -10.41
N LEU A 192 -24.36 -4.88 -11.43
CA LEU A 192 -23.64 -4.86 -12.71
C LEU A 192 -22.17 -4.45 -12.53
N ASN A 193 -21.90 -3.45 -11.69
CA ASN A 193 -20.54 -3.04 -11.37
C ASN A 193 -19.75 -4.16 -10.67
N ILE A 194 -20.37 -4.85 -9.70
CA ILE A 194 -19.76 -6.00 -9.02
C ILE A 194 -19.42 -7.09 -10.04
N HIS A 195 -20.36 -7.42 -10.93
CA HIS A 195 -20.13 -8.44 -11.96
C HIS A 195 -19.02 -8.04 -12.94
N LYS A 196 -19.00 -6.78 -13.39
CA LYS A 196 -17.94 -6.25 -14.25
C LYS A 196 -16.54 -6.37 -13.63
N ASN A 197 -16.43 -6.17 -12.31
CA ASN A 197 -15.17 -6.25 -11.57
C ASN A 197 -14.89 -7.64 -10.97
N GLN A 198 -15.69 -8.65 -11.29
CA GLN A 198 -15.63 -9.96 -10.66
C GLN A 198 -14.25 -10.63 -10.75
N ALA A 199 -13.57 -10.50 -11.90
CA ALA A 199 -12.24 -11.07 -12.08
C ALA A 199 -11.22 -10.53 -11.06
N GLU A 200 -11.30 -9.24 -10.73
CA GLU A 200 -10.43 -8.60 -9.75
C GLU A 200 -10.89 -8.84 -8.32
N LEU A 201 -12.21 -8.92 -8.09
CA LEU A 201 -12.78 -9.21 -6.77
C LEU A 201 -12.49 -10.65 -6.32
N LEU A 202 -12.36 -11.59 -7.26
CA LEU A 202 -12.08 -13.00 -7.03
C LEU A 202 -10.62 -13.39 -7.32
N ALA A 203 -9.72 -12.42 -7.51
CA ALA A 203 -8.33 -12.66 -7.90
C ALA A 203 -7.51 -13.46 -6.86
N TYR A 204 -7.95 -13.46 -5.60
CA TYR A 204 -7.37 -14.31 -4.53
C TYR A 204 -7.46 -15.82 -4.83
N ARG A 205 -8.34 -16.24 -5.75
CA ARG A 205 -8.55 -17.67 -6.06
C ARG A 205 -7.29 -18.30 -6.65
N GLY A 206 -6.95 -19.49 -6.14
CA GLY A 206 -5.76 -20.22 -6.53
C GLY A 206 -4.45 -19.64 -5.99
N ILE A 207 -4.50 -18.66 -5.07
CA ILE A 207 -3.32 -18.11 -4.41
C ILE A 207 -3.43 -18.34 -2.91
N HIS A 208 -2.51 -19.14 -2.37
CA HIS A 208 -2.50 -19.50 -0.95
C HIS A 208 -2.39 -18.24 -0.07
N GLN A 209 -3.26 -18.15 0.94
CA GLN A 209 -3.31 -17.03 1.90
C GLN A 209 -3.47 -15.62 1.30
N ALA A 210 -3.90 -15.50 0.03
CA ALA A 210 -4.14 -14.22 -0.63
C ALA A 210 -5.07 -13.30 0.20
N PRO A 211 -4.70 -12.05 0.47
CA PRO A 211 -5.56 -11.12 1.17
C PRO A 211 -6.69 -10.61 0.27
N LEU A 212 -7.81 -10.23 0.89
CA LEU A 212 -8.91 -9.51 0.22
C LEU A 212 -8.76 -7.98 0.29
N THR A 213 -7.86 -7.50 1.16
CA THR A 213 -7.80 -6.09 1.55
C THR A 213 -6.36 -5.58 1.58
N SER A 214 -6.22 -4.28 1.38
CA SER A 214 -4.98 -3.49 1.49
C SER A 214 -4.69 -3.03 2.93
N ASN A 215 -5.36 -3.59 3.95
CA ASN A 215 -5.24 -3.15 5.36
C ASN A 215 -3.79 -3.00 5.84
N ILE A 216 -2.89 -3.86 5.36
CA ILE A 216 -1.48 -3.82 5.74
C ILE A 216 -0.80 -2.53 5.24
N ILE A 217 -1.00 -2.13 3.99
CA ILE A 217 -0.39 -0.91 3.46
C ILE A 217 -1.10 0.33 4.00
N GLU A 218 -2.40 0.26 4.27
CA GLU A 218 -3.15 1.30 4.98
C GLU A 218 -2.59 1.55 6.40
N SER A 219 -2.22 0.48 7.12
CA SER A 219 -1.55 0.61 8.43
C SER A 219 -0.19 1.31 8.30
N PHE A 220 0.59 0.98 7.28
CA PHE A 220 1.86 1.65 7.00
C PHE A 220 1.67 3.12 6.60
N ASN A 221 0.65 3.43 5.80
CA ASN A 221 0.26 4.79 5.47
C ASN A 221 -0.15 5.60 6.70
N SER A 222 -0.86 4.99 7.65
CA SER A 222 -1.23 5.62 8.91
C SER A 222 0.01 5.94 9.76
N HIS A 223 0.95 4.99 9.87
CA HIS A 223 2.22 5.22 10.56
C HIS A 223 3.03 6.35 9.91
N LEU A 224 3.12 6.37 8.58
CA LEU A 224 3.77 7.44 7.84
C LEU A 224 3.06 8.77 8.07
N GLN A 225 1.74 8.82 7.98
CA GLN A 225 0.93 10.01 8.21
C GLN A 225 1.17 10.61 9.59
N SER A 226 1.24 9.78 10.64
CA SER A 226 1.55 10.24 12.01
C SER A 226 2.89 10.98 12.08
N ARG A 227 3.90 10.52 11.33
CA ARG A 227 5.21 11.20 11.24
C ARG A 227 5.13 12.48 10.42
N LEU A 228 4.45 12.45 9.28
CA LEU A 228 4.26 13.60 8.40
C LEU A 228 3.49 14.73 9.07
N PHE A 229 2.48 14.42 9.90
CA PHE A 229 1.71 15.40 10.65
C PHE A 229 2.61 16.28 11.52
N SER A 230 3.64 15.70 12.14
CA SER A 230 4.62 16.43 12.95
C SER A 230 5.54 17.35 12.13
N LEU A 231 5.69 17.10 10.82
CA LEU A 231 6.54 17.86 9.91
C LEU A 231 5.76 18.98 9.19
N LYS A 232 4.43 18.85 9.08
CA LYS A 232 3.51 19.73 8.33
C LYS A 232 3.73 19.75 6.81
N SER A 233 4.91 20.15 6.35
CA SER A 233 5.28 20.23 4.93
C SER A 233 6.79 20.10 4.72
N PHE A 234 7.20 19.65 3.53
CA PHE A 234 8.60 19.68 3.10
C PHE A 234 8.93 20.98 2.36
N ASN A 235 10.15 21.48 2.53
CA ASN A 235 10.60 22.69 1.82
C ASN A 235 10.84 22.46 0.31
N SER A 236 11.16 21.23 -0.10
CA SER A 236 11.39 20.89 -1.50
C SER A 236 11.15 19.39 -1.75
N LEU A 237 11.00 19.01 -3.01
CA LEU A 237 10.86 17.60 -3.40
C LEU A 237 12.12 16.78 -3.06
N LYS A 238 13.31 17.41 -3.19
CA LYS A 238 14.59 16.80 -2.82
C LYS A 238 14.63 16.45 -1.33
N HIS A 239 14.20 17.37 -0.46
CA HIS A 239 14.13 17.11 0.98
C HIS A 239 13.11 16.02 1.32
N ALA A 240 11.94 16.02 0.65
CA ALA A 240 10.95 14.97 0.82
C ALA A 240 11.52 13.59 0.44
N LYS A 241 12.19 13.48 -0.71
CA LYS A 241 12.81 12.23 -1.18
C LYS A 241 13.89 11.72 -0.22
N LEU A 242 14.77 12.59 0.26
CA LEU A 242 15.82 12.24 1.22
C LEU A 242 15.21 11.73 2.55
N TRP A 243 14.20 12.44 3.07
CA TRP A 243 13.54 12.05 4.30
C TRP A 243 12.79 10.72 4.16
N LEU A 244 12.07 10.51 3.05
CA LEU A 244 11.37 9.26 2.76
C LEU A 244 12.34 8.09 2.63
N ASN A 245 13.51 8.30 2.02
CA ASN A 245 14.56 7.28 1.95
C ASN A 245 14.99 6.83 3.35
N GLY A 246 15.31 7.78 4.23
CA GLY A 246 15.65 7.46 5.62
C GLY A 246 14.50 6.83 6.40
N TYR A 247 13.27 7.30 6.21
CA TYR A 247 12.08 6.71 6.83
C TYR A 247 11.89 5.25 6.42
N VAL A 248 11.95 4.96 5.12
CA VAL A 248 11.77 3.61 4.58
C VAL A 248 12.89 2.70 5.10
N LEU A 249 14.16 3.07 4.96
CA LEU A 249 15.28 2.27 5.48
C LEU A 249 15.15 1.98 6.98
N LYS A 250 14.87 3.02 7.78
CA LYS A 250 14.65 2.85 9.21
C LYS A 250 13.52 1.88 9.47
N ARG A 251 12.40 1.99 8.75
CA ARG A 251 11.24 1.11 8.91
C ARG A 251 11.60 -0.34 8.60
N ARG A 252 12.35 -0.58 7.53
CA ARG A 252 12.80 -1.92 7.12
C ARG A 252 13.77 -2.55 8.11
N MET A 253 14.57 -1.74 8.82
CA MET A 253 15.56 -2.18 9.81
C MET A 253 15.03 -2.21 11.25
N THR A 254 13.83 -1.69 11.50
CA THR A 254 13.21 -1.73 12.84
C THR A 254 12.57 -3.09 13.08
N LYS A 255 12.83 -3.68 14.25
CA LYS A 255 12.19 -4.95 14.67
C LYS A 255 10.67 -4.79 14.78
N PHE A 256 9.94 -5.81 14.35
CA PHE A 256 8.51 -5.89 14.60
C PHE A 256 8.24 -6.35 16.04
N THR A 257 7.38 -5.65 16.78
CA THR A 257 7.11 -5.94 18.20
C THR A 257 5.63 -6.16 18.52
N GLY A 258 4.75 -6.06 17.53
CA GLY A 258 3.29 -6.09 17.73
C GLY A 258 2.55 -6.78 16.58
N CYS A 259 3.18 -7.75 15.93
CA CYS A 259 2.51 -8.55 14.90
C CYS A 259 1.62 -9.61 15.56
N ASN A 260 0.36 -9.65 15.14
CA ASN A 260 -0.67 -10.54 15.68
C ASN A 260 -1.12 -11.60 14.66
N SER A 261 -1.86 -12.59 15.16
CA SER A 261 -2.51 -13.64 14.36
C SER A 261 -1.51 -14.30 13.39
N LYS A 262 -1.80 -14.32 12.09
CA LYS A 262 -0.96 -14.94 11.06
C LYS A 262 0.42 -14.31 10.87
N PHE A 263 0.66 -13.11 11.41
CA PHE A 263 1.94 -12.41 11.28
C PHE A 263 2.82 -12.53 12.53
N ARG A 264 2.40 -13.26 13.57
CA ARG A 264 3.16 -13.39 14.82
C ARG A 264 4.62 -13.84 14.62
N TYR A 265 4.88 -14.65 13.59
CA TYR A 265 6.22 -15.14 13.24
C TYR A 265 7.21 -14.05 12.80
N LEU A 266 6.74 -12.82 12.57
CA LEU A 266 7.55 -11.65 12.24
C LEU A 266 8.10 -10.93 13.47
N ASN A 267 7.55 -11.17 14.67
CA ASN A 267 8.04 -10.51 15.87
C ASN A 267 9.54 -10.78 16.08
N ASP A 268 10.23 -9.76 16.56
CA ASP A 268 11.69 -9.69 16.76
C ASP A 268 12.55 -9.70 15.48
N LYS A 269 11.92 -9.81 14.31
CA LYS A 269 12.57 -9.73 13.00
C LYS A 269 12.37 -8.35 12.39
N THR A 270 13.20 -8.00 11.42
CA THR A 270 13.08 -6.79 10.61
C THR A 270 12.62 -7.15 9.19
N GLY A 271 12.07 -6.19 8.45
CA GLY A 271 11.69 -6.40 7.05
C GLY A 271 12.89 -6.89 6.22
N VAL A 272 14.06 -6.26 6.40
CA VAL A 272 15.29 -6.67 5.70
C VAL A 272 15.74 -8.08 6.10
N MET A 273 15.69 -8.46 7.39
CA MET A 273 16.05 -9.82 7.81
C MET A 273 15.18 -10.87 7.11
N MET A 274 13.93 -10.54 6.84
CA MET A 274 12.97 -11.43 6.19
C MET A 274 13.20 -11.58 4.68
N THR A 275 13.83 -10.60 4.03
CA THR A 275 14.06 -10.55 2.58
C THR A 275 15.53 -10.66 2.18
N LYS A 276 16.46 -10.65 3.14
CA LYS A 276 17.92 -10.73 2.97
C LYS A 276 18.36 -11.91 2.09
N LYS A 277 19.34 -11.67 1.22
CA LYS A 277 20.04 -12.71 0.46
C LYS A 277 20.79 -13.68 1.40
N PRO A 278 20.79 -15.00 1.13
CA PRO A 278 21.61 -15.95 1.87
C PRO A 278 23.09 -15.55 1.84
N GLY A 279 23.78 -15.67 2.97
CA GLY A 279 25.22 -15.37 3.08
C GLY A 279 25.63 -13.90 2.98
N VAL A 280 24.69 -12.96 2.88
CA VAL A 280 25.00 -11.52 2.80
C VAL A 280 24.81 -10.85 4.15
N ASP A 281 25.82 -10.12 4.60
CA ASP A 281 25.73 -9.28 5.80
C ASP A 281 25.10 -7.93 5.50
N ILE A 282 24.18 -7.53 6.38
CA ILE A 282 23.47 -6.26 6.26
C ILE A 282 24.27 -5.22 7.04
N PRO A 283 24.69 -4.11 6.42
CA PRO A 283 25.36 -3.04 7.14
C PRO A 283 24.44 -2.42 8.18
N SER A 284 24.99 -2.03 9.32
CA SER A 284 24.26 -1.33 10.38
C SER A 284 24.20 0.16 10.08
N TYR A 285 23.01 0.75 10.09
CA TYR A 285 22.79 2.18 9.84
C TYR A 285 22.02 2.90 10.96
N PHE A 286 21.40 2.17 11.89
CA PHE A 286 20.50 2.73 12.92
C PHE A 286 20.67 2.06 14.28
#